data_AF-A0A928N836-F1
#
_entry.id   AF-A0A928N836-F1
#
_cell.length_a   1.000
_cell.length_b   1.000
_cell.length_c   1.000
_cell.angle_alpha   90.00
_cell.angle_beta   90.00
_cell.angle_gamma   90.00
#
_symmetry.space_group_name_H-M   'P 1'
#
loop_
_entity.id
_entity.type
_entity.pdbx_description
1 polymer ?
#
loop_
_entity_poly.entity_id
_entity_poly.type
_entity_poly.pdbx_seq_one_letter_code
_entity_poly.pdbx_strand_id
1 'polypeptide(L)'
;MKKNYKKVYGYGLIMVVCVILIVLVACLSETRLDSFQEEYELQMTGSQKQIELLEKQIVDLTEKNRELEEKLQKTATLEAELETGNQALNDLIDIYGQYKDGDKSAAKEKFSKIEPIGFDDTALAYYQLLKDFLNK
;
A
#
# COMPACT_ATOMS: atom_id res chain seq x y z
N MET A 1 2.42 60.55 71.26
CA MET A 1 2.31 59.27 70.52
C MET A 1 1.69 59.40 69.11
N LYS A 2 1.97 60.46 68.33
CA LYS A 2 1.35 60.64 66.98
C LYS A 2 2.24 60.24 65.80
N LYS A 3 3.55 59.97 66.00
CA LYS A 3 4.50 59.64 64.91
C LYS A 3 4.48 58.15 64.49
N ASN A 4 3.98 57.24 65.33
CA ASN A 4 4.01 55.80 65.04
C ASN A 4 2.80 55.30 64.24
N TYR A 5 1.66 56.02 64.27
CA TYR A 5 0.46 55.64 63.52
C TYR A 5 0.63 55.72 62.00
N LYS A 6 1.33 56.75 61.48
CA LYS A 6 1.62 56.87 60.04
C LYS A 6 2.47 55.71 59.51
N LYS A 7 3.43 55.24 60.31
CA LYS A 7 4.27 54.08 59.94
C LYS A 7 3.43 52.80 59.93
N VAL A 8 2.67 52.54 60.99
CA VAL A 8 1.80 51.34 61.09
C VAL A 8 0.75 51.31 59.97
N TYR A 9 0.15 52.45 59.63
CA TYR A 9 -0.82 52.53 58.52
C TYR A 9 -0.17 52.31 57.15
N GLY A 10 1.05 52.82 56.95
CA GLY A 10 1.85 52.56 55.74
C GLY A 10 2.20 51.09 55.58
N TYR A 11 2.61 50.41 56.65
CA TYR A 11 2.87 48.96 56.63
C TYR A 11 1.60 48.15 56.36
N GLY A 12 0.45 48.54 56.95
CA GLY A 12 -0.82 47.89 56.68
C GLY A 12 -1.26 48.02 55.22
N LEU A 13 -1.11 49.21 54.63
CA LEU A 13 -1.46 49.44 53.24
C LEU A 13 -0.55 48.66 52.27
N ILE A 14 0.76 48.60 52.56
CA ILE A 14 1.71 47.78 51.79
C ILE A 14 1.35 46.30 51.89
N MET A 15 1.00 45.80 53.10
CA MET A 15 0.58 44.41 53.28
C MET A 15 -0.66 44.07 52.45
N VAL A 16 -1.68 44.93 52.46
CA VAL A 16 -2.91 44.73 51.67
C VAL A 16 -2.61 44.69 50.17
N VAL A 17 -1.76 45.61 49.67
CA VAL A 17 -1.36 45.62 48.26
C VAL A 17 -0.58 44.36 47.88
N CYS A 18 0.35 43.90 48.73
CA CYS A 18 1.08 42.65 48.49
C CYS A 18 0.14 41.44 48.42
N VAL A 19 -0.85 41.34 49.30
CA VAL A 19 -1.83 40.23 49.28
C VAL A 19 -2.67 40.26 48.01
N ILE A 20 -3.15 41.43 47.60
CA ILE A 20 -3.92 41.58 46.36
C ILE A 20 -3.09 41.15 45.15
N LEU A 21 -1.82 41.53 45.10
CA LEU A 21 -0.92 41.12 44.01
C LEU A 21 -0.70 39.60 43.97
N ILE A 22 -0.55 38.94 45.12
CA ILE A 22 -0.39 37.48 45.19
C ILE A 22 -1.64 36.77 44.66
N VAL A 23 -2.84 37.24 45.05
CA VAL A 23 -4.12 36.67 44.58
C VAL A 23 -4.28 36.85 43.06
N LEU A 24 -3.93 38.03 42.53
CA LEU A 24 -3.99 38.28 41.09
C LEU A 24 -3.04 37.37 40.29
N VAL A 25 -1.81 37.17 40.78
CA VAL A 25 -0.84 36.26 40.15
C VAL A 25 -1.32 34.82 40.22
N ALA A 26 -1.90 34.38 41.34
CA ALA A 26 -2.46 33.04 41.49
C ALA A 26 -3.61 32.80 40.48
N CYS A 27 -4.59 33.71 40.41
CA CYS A 27 -5.69 33.60 39.45
C CYS A 27 -5.20 33.62 38.00
N LEU A 28 -4.27 34.51 37.63
CA LEU A 28 -3.70 34.54 36.28
C LEU A 28 -2.91 33.27 35.94
N SER A 29 -2.25 32.66 36.93
CA SER A 29 -1.50 31.41 36.75
C SER A 29 -2.44 30.23 36.53
N GLU A 30 -3.52 30.11 37.31
CA GLU A 30 -4.53 29.05 37.14
C GLU A 30 -5.20 29.15 35.77
N THR A 31 -5.71 30.33 35.40
CA THR A 31 -6.37 30.51 34.09
C THR A 31 -5.43 30.23 32.92
N ARG A 32 -4.15 30.58 33.03
CA ARG A 32 -3.16 30.25 32.00
C ARG A 32 -2.90 28.75 31.94
N LEU A 33 -2.70 28.09 33.08
CA LEU A 33 -2.49 26.64 33.16
C LEU A 33 -3.65 25.87 32.53
N ASP A 34 -4.89 26.24 32.86
CA ASP A 34 -6.09 25.61 32.28
C ASP A 34 -6.12 25.78 30.75
N SER A 35 -5.85 26.99 30.25
CA SER A 35 -5.83 27.23 28.80
C SER A 35 -4.72 26.45 28.06
N PHE A 36 -3.53 26.33 28.66
CA PHE A 36 -2.44 25.54 28.09
C PHE A 36 -2.76 24.05 28.12
N GLN A 37 -3.44 23.57 29.16
CA GLN A 37 -3.86 22.19 29.26
C GLN A 37 -4.92 21.86 28.21
N GLU A 38 -5.93 22.69 28.02
CA GLU A 38 -6.95 22.51 26.98
C GLU A 38 -6.34 22.51 25.57
N GLU A 39 -5.42 23.44 25.29
CA GLU A 39 -4.73 23.51 23.99
C GLU A 39 -3.87 22.26 23.74
N TYR A 40 -3.19 21.77 24.78
CA TYR A 40 -2.40 20.54 24.70
C TYR A 40 -3.29 19.30 24.48
N GLU A 41 -4.42 19.20 25.19
CA GLU A 41 -5.38 18.10 25.02
C GLU A 41 -6.01 18.11 23.62
N LEU A 42 -6.34 19.29 23.09
CA LEU A 42 -6.82 19.47 21.72
C LEU A 42 -5.77 19.04 20.69
N GLN A 43 -4.51 19.45 20.87
CA GLN A 43 -3.42 19.07 19.98
C GLN A 43 -3.15 17.56 20.01
N MET A 44 -3.15 16.95 21.20
CA MET A 44 -2.99 15.52 21.38
C MET A 44 -4.12 14.74 20.71
N THR A 45 -5.37 15.15 20.92
CA THR A 45 -6.55 14.53 20.29
C THR A 45 -6.50 14.66 18.76
N GLY A 46 -6.10 15.84 18.25
CA GLY A 46 -5.92 16.07 16.82
C GLY A 46 -4.84 15.16 16.22
N SER A 47 -3.72 15.02 16.92
CA SER A 47 -2.59 14.18 16.51
C SER A 47 -2.96 12.70 16.52
N GLN A 48 -3.69 12.22 17.54
CA GLN A 48 -4.20 10.85 17.60
C GLN A 48 -5.11 10.52 16.43
N LYS A 49 -6.07 11.39 16.11
CA LYS A 49 -6.95 11.21 14.94
C LYS A 49 -6.18 11.17 13.63
N GLN A 50 -5.12 11.97 13.51
CA GLN A 50 -4.27 11.97 12.33
C GLN A 50 -3.45 10.68 12.22
N ILE A 51 -2.93 10.16 13.34
CA ILE A 51 -2.23 8.87 13.39
C ILE A 51 -3.17 7.75 12.96
N GLU A 52 -4.38 7.67 13.52
CA GLU A 52 -5.38 6.65 13.13
C GLU A 52 -5.70 6.70 11.63
N LEU A 53 -5.83 7.91 11.07
CA LEU A 53 -6.07 8.09 9.63
C LEU A 53 -4.88 7.58 8.81
N LEU A 54 -3.66 7.92 9.20
CA LEU A 54 -2.44 7.50 8.51
C LEU A 54 -2.25 5.99 8.60
N GLU A 55 -2.48 5.38 9.76
CA GLU A 55 -2.44 3.93 9.95
C GLU A 55 -3.44 3.23 9.03
N LYS A 56 -4.67 3.73 8.94
CA LYS A 56 -5.67 3.19 8.03
C LYS A 56 -5.25 3.30 6.56
N GLN A 57 -4.66 4.43 6.16
CA GLN A 57 -4.15 4.61 4.80
C GLN A 57 -2.99 3.67 4.49
N ILE A 58 -2.09 3.45 5.45
CA ILE A 58 -0.97 2.50 5.30
C ILE A 58 -1.50 1.09 5.07
N VAL A 59 -2.51 0.65 5.84
CA VAL A 59 -3.10 -0.68 5.68
C VAL A 59 -3.75 -0.83 4.29
N ASP A 60 -4.58 0.13 3.87
CA ASP A 60 -5.25 0.09 2.56
C ASP A 60 -4.24 0.10 1.39
N LEU A 61 -3.18 0.93 1.49
CA LEU A 61 -2.12 0.97 0.48
C LEU A 61 -1.31 -0.33 0.45
N THR A 62 -1.04 -0.94 1.60
CA THR A 62 -0.31 -2.21 1.67
C THR A 62 -1.12 -3.34 1.05
N GLU A 63 -2.43 -3.38 1.32
CA GLU A 63 -3.33 -4.37 0.71
C GLU A 63 -3.42 -4.21 -0.81
N LYS A 64 -3.60 -2.97 -1.29
CA LYS A 64 -3.61 -2.67 -2.74
C LYS A 64 -2.30 -3.03 -3.43
N ASN A 65 -1.16 -2.75 -2.80
CA ASN A 65 0.14 -3.14 -3.35
C ASN A 65 0.26 -4.66 -3.48
N ARG A 66 -0.16 -5.42 -2.46
CA ARG A 66 -0.18 -6.88 -2.51
C ARG A 66 -1.07 -7.41 -3.65
N GLU A 67 -2.28 -6.87 -3.80
CA GLU A 67 -3.18 -7.25 -4.90
C GLU A 67 -2.58 -6.93 -6.29
N LEU A 68 -1.91 -5.79 -6.41
CA LEU A 68 -1.26 -5.39 -7.65
C LEU A 68 -0.08 -6.30 -7.98
N GLU A 69 0.75 -6.66 -7.00
CA GLU A 69 1.84 -7.62 -7.18
C GLU A 69 1.34 -9.00 -7.64
N GLU A 70 0.26 -9.51 -7.05
CA GLU A 70 -0.37 -10.78 -7.47
C GLU A 70 -0.87 -10.71 -8.91
N LYS A 71 -1.52 -9.60 -9.30
CA LYS A 71 -1.96 -9.38 -10.69
C LYS A 71 -0.78 -9.32 -11.64
N LEU A 72 0.30 -8.65 -11.25
CA LEU A 72 1.50 -8.49 -12.08
C LEU A 72 2.18 -9.84 -12.30
N GLN A 73 2.32 -10.66 -11.26
CA GLN A 73 2.82 -12.04 -11.38
C GLN A 73 1.93 -12.88 -12.30
N LYS A 74 0.61 -12.82 -12.14
CA LYS A 74 -0.33 -13.56 -13.00
C LYS A 74 -0.25 -13.12 -14.46
N THR A 75 -0.11 -11.83 -14.73
CA THR A 75 0.09 -11.33 -16.09
C THR A 75 1.40 -11.80 -16.68
N ALA A 76 2.50 -11.76 -15.91
CA ALA A 76 3.79 -12.26 -16.37
C ALA A 76 3.76 -13.75 -16.69
N THR A 77 3.07 -14.57 -15.89
CA THR A 77 2.89 -16.00 -16.21
C THR A 77 2.08 -16.21 -17.48
N LEU A 78 0.99 -15.43 -17.67
CA LEU A 78 0.16 -15.52 -18.87
C LEU A 78 0.92 -15.06 -20.13
N GLU A 79 1.77 -14.03 -20.03
CA GLU A 79 2.63 -13.59 -21.14
C GLU A 79 3.65 -14.66 -21.51
N ALA A 80 4.30 -15.29 -20.53
CA ALA A 80 5.24 -16.38 -20.77
C ALA A 80 4.56 -17.61 -21.41
N GLU A 81 3.36 -17.96 -20.95
CA GLU A 81 2.54 -19.02 -21.56
C GLU A 81 2.17 -18.67 -23.01
N LEU A 82 1.76 -17.43 -23.27
CA LEU A 82 1.38 -16.97 -24.62
C LEU A 82 2.58 -16.93 -25.58
N GLU A 83 3.75 -16.51 -25.10
CA GLU A 83 4.99 -16.55 -25.90
C GLU A 83 5.37 -18.00 -26.26
N THR A 84 5.30 -18.91 -25.29
CA THR A 84 5.54 -20.34 -25.49
C THR A 84 4.55 -20.94 -26.48
N GLY A 85 3.25 -20.60 -26.34
CA GLY A 85 2.21 -21.05 -27.25
C GLY A 85 2.40 -20.52 -28.67
N ASN A 86 2.80 -19.27 -28.84
CA ASN A 86 3.10 -18.70 -30.16
C ASN A 86 4.30 -19.39 -30.82
N GLN A 87 5.35 -19.70 -30.05
CA GLN A 87 6.49 -20.44 -30.56
C GLN A 87 6.09 -21.86 -31.01
N ALA A 88 5.32 -22.57 -30.19
CA ALA A 88 4.80 -23.88 -30.54
C ALA A 88 3.87 -23.85 -31.77
N LEU A 89 3.08 -22.80 -31.97
CA LEU A 89 2.28 -22.61 -33.20
C LEU A 89 3.17 -22.40 -34.44
N ASN A 90 4.24 -21.61 -34.33
CA ASN A 90 5.20 -21.45 -35.43
C ASN A 90 5.89 -22.77 -35.77
N ASP A 91 6.28 -23.56 -34.77
CA ASP A 91 6.86 -24.88 -34.98
C ASP A 91 5.88 -25.84 -35.68
N LEU A 92 4.57 -25.75 -35.38
CA LEU A 92 3.54 -26.50 -36.09
C LEU A 92 3.40 -26.10 -37.56
N ILE A 93 3.53 -24.80 -37.87
CA ILE A 93 3.53 -24.32 -39.27
C ILE A 93 4.73 -24.90 -40.02
N ASP A 94 5.91 -24.90 -39.41
CA ASP A 94 7.13 -25.49 -39.98
C ASP A 94 6.97 -26.99 -40.24
N ILE A 95 6.39 -27.73 -39.29
CA ILE A 95 6.11 -29.16 -39.43
C ILE A 95 5.15 -29.41 -40.59
N TYR A 96 4.10 -28.59 -40.72
CA TYR A 96 3.17 -28.70 -41.84
C TYR A 96 3.88 -28.47 -43.19
N GLY A 97 4.80 -27.49 -43.25
CA GLY A 97 5.65 -27.27 -44.42
C GLY A 97 6.47 -28.50 -44.78
N GLN A 98 7.21 -29.06 -43.84
CA GLN A 98 8.01 -30.28 -44.04
C GLN A 98 7.16 -31.48 -44.49
N TYR A 99 5.98 -31.65 -43.89
CA TYR A 99 5.06 -32.71 -44.27
C TYR A 99 4.56 -32.54 -45.72
N LYS A 100 4.22 -31.30 -46.11
CA LYS A 100 3.79 -30.96 -47.47
C LYS A 100 4.90 -31.20 -48.50
N ASP A 101 6.15 -30.97 -48.13
CA ASP A 101 7.33 -31.20 -48.97
C ASP A 101 7.73 -32.69 -49.05
N GLY A 102 7.03 -33.56 -48.33
CA GLY A 102 7.19 -35.03 -48.39
C GLY A 102 8.13 -35.60 -47.33
N ASP A 103 8.74 -34.77 -46.48
CA ASP A 103 9.62 -35.21 -45.39
C ASP A 103 8.83 -35.55 -44.12
N LYS A 104 8.09 -36.66 -44.19
CA LYS A 104 7.21 -37.12 -43.12
C LYS A 104 7.95 -37.57 -41.86
N SER A 105 9.18 -38.08 -42.00
CA SER A 105 9.98 -38.55 -40.87
C SER A 105 10.50 -37.38 -40.04
N ALA A 106 11.04 -36.33 -40.66
CA ALA A 106 11.49 -35.14 -39.95
C ALA A 106 10.33 -34.39 -39.27
N ALA A 107 9.19 -34.27 -39.97
CA ALA A 107 7.97 -33.65 -39.45
C ALA A 107 7.47 -34.36 -38.16
N LYS A 108 7.48 -35.70 -38.14
CA LYS A 108 7.06 -36.49 -36.97
C LYS A 108 8.01 -36.35 -35.79
N GLU A 109 9.31 -36.28 -36.04
CA GLU A 109 10.32 -36.09 -34.99
C GLU A 109 10.28 -34.67 -34.39
N LYS A 110 10.01 -33.64 -35.19
CA LYS A 110 9.78 -32.28 -34.68
C LYS A 110 8.48 -32.21 -33.88
N PHE A 111 7.41 -32.83 -34.36
CA PHE A 111 6.10 -32.79 -33.69
C PHE A 111 6.14 -33.39 -32.29
N SER A 112 6.90 -34.49 -32.07
CA SER A 112 7.02 -35.11 -30.75
C SER A 112 7.74 -34.24 -29.70
N LYS A 113 8.39 -33.17 -30.12
CA LYS A 113 9.09 -32.20 -29.25
C LYS A 113 8.23 -30.99 -28.90
N ILE A 114 7.05 -30.83 -29.50
CA ILE A 114 6.15 -29.71 -29.21
C ILE A 114 5.31 -30.03 -27.98
N GLU A 115 5.45 -29.19 -26.95
CA GLU A 115 4.56 -29.16 -25.79
C GLU A 115 3.43 -28.15 -26.02
N PRO A 116 2.16 -28.51 -25.82
CA PRO A 116 1.01 -27.63 -26.09
C PRO A 116 0.76 -26.63 -24.93
N ILE A 117 1.83 -26.13 -24.30
CA ILE A 117 1.74 -25.16 -23.21
C ILE A 117 1.31 -23.81 -23.81
N GLY A 118 0.32 -23.15 -23.18
CA GLY A 118 -0.20 -21.86 -23.65
C GLY A 118 -1.15 -21.96 -24.85
N PHE A 119 -1.53 -23.16 -25.28
CA PHE A 119 -2.57 -23.33 -26.30
C PHE A 119 -3.95 -23.07 -25.71
N ASP A 120 -4.77 -22.31 -26.43
CA ASP A 120 -6.20 -22.24 -26.16
C ASP A 120 -6.91 -23.54 -26.59
N ASP A 121 -8.18 -23.68 -26.22
CA ASP A 121 -8.97 -24.89 -26.51
C ASP A 121 -9.02 -25.22 -28.02
N THR A 122 -8.98 -24.18 -28.86
CA THR A 122 -9.04 -24.33 -30.32
C THR A 122 -7.71 -24.85 -30.88
N ALA A 123 -6.60 -24.27 -30.44
CA ALA A 123 -5.25 -24.71 -30.78
C ALA A 123 -4.97 -26.13 -30.27
N LEU A 124 -5.45 -26.47 -29.07
CA LEU A 124 -5.38 -27.84 -28.53
C LEU A 124 -6.13 -28.85 -29.42
N ALA A 125 -7.33 -28.50 -29.89
CA ALA A 125 -8.09 -29.36 -30.78
C ALA A 125 -7.34 -29.61 -32.11
N TYR A 126 -6.75 -28.56 -32.71
CA TYR A 126 -5.94 -28.70 -33.91
C TYR A 126 -4.66 -29.52 -33.69
N TYR A 127 -3.98 -29.32 -32.57
CA TYR A 127 -2.81 -30.11 -32.19
C TYR A 127 -3.14 -31.60 -32.07
N GLN A 128 -4.26 -31.94 -31.44
CA GLN A 128 -4.72 -33.34 -31.33
C GLN A 128 -5.03 -33.96 -32.70
N LEU A 129 -5.73 -33.23 -33.58
CA LEU A 129 -6.00 -33.69 -34.94
C LEU A 129 -4.71 -33.93 -35.74
N LEU A 130 -3.71 -33.06 -35.60
CA LEU A 130 -2.43 -33.22 -36.27
C LEU A 130 -1.66 -34.43 -35.72
N LYS A 131 -1.70 -34.66 -34.41
CA LYS A 131 -1.12 -35.82 -33.75
C LYS A 131 -1.71 -37.13 -34.28
N ASP A 132 -3.03 -37.19 -34.42
CA ASP A 132 -3.73 -38.35 -34.94
C ASP A 132 -3.42 -38.59 -36.42
N PHE A 133 -3.21 -37.52 -37.19
CA PHE A 133 -2.86 -37.60 -38.60
C PHE A 133 -1.40 -38.07 -38.82
N LEU A 134 -0.45 -37.62 -37.99
CA LEU A 134 0.96 -38.02 -38.08
C LEU A 134 1.25 -39.43 -37.53
N ASN A 135 0.33 -39.98 -36.74
CA ASN A 135 0.44 -41.33 -36.18
C ASN A 135 -0.34 -42.40 -36.95
N LYS A 136 -1.06 -42.03 -38.00
CA LYS A 136 -1.59 -42.96 -39.01
C LYS A 136 -0.53 -43.29 -40.06
#